data_AF-A0A183HUD0-F1
#
_entry.id   AF-A0A183HUD0-F1
#
_cell.length_a   1.000
_cell.length_b   1.000
_cell.length_c   1.000
_cell.angle_alpha   90.00
_cell.angle_beta   90.00
_cell.angle_gamma   90.00
#
_symmetry.space_group_name_H-M   'P 1'
#
loop_
_entity.id
_entity.type
_entity.pdbx_description
1 polymer ?
#
loop_
_entity_poly.entity_id
_entity_poly.type
_entity_poly.pdbx_seq_one_letter_code
_entity_poly.pdbx_strand_id
1 'polypeptide(L)'
;MNKIPEKYLPKKLAITTRLPETKDVIHCNVARSGVNGNVYLCCATPSAVILFQWYEPLAKFLTLKSVEMRISHFPLRPFQLIYSAGTDADFPKVCLAVYKGVGRKFHLHYVNFNDESVHCDLDGQDRAACLSVVALKQVDRDALLLCYENRCVVINQNGFVKSSRLSPAQFKFGFQIENLVSLSDSILAFYSHGVQV
;
A
#
# COMPACT_ATOMS: atom_id res chain seq x y z
N MET A 1 -20.04 38.88 28.49
CA MET A 1 -20.65 37.80 27.69
C MET A 1 -19.55 37.23 26.80
N ASN A 2 -18.90 36.13 27.22
CA ASN A 2 -17.71 35.60 26.55
C ASN A 2 -18.11 34.87 25.27
N LYS A 3 -17.90 35.49 24.10
CA LYS A 3 -18.07 34.83 22.81
C LYS A 3 -16.99 33.77 22.65
N ILE A 4 -17.39 32.53 22.39
CA ILE A 4 -16.49 31.44 22.05
C ILE A 4 -15.79 31.81 20.72
N PRO A 5 -14.45 31.74 20.64
CA PRO A 5 -13.72 32.09 19.42
C PRO A 5 -14.16 31.22 18.23
N GLU A 6 -14.32 31.80 17.03
CA GLU A 6 -14.82 31.11 15.83
C GLU A 6 -14.06 29.83 15.47
N LYS A 7 -12.78 29.72 15.82
CA LYS A 7 -11.99 28.50 15.61
C LYS A 7 -12.52 27.27 16.37
N TYR A 8 -13.35 27.48 17.40
CA TYR A 8 -14.01 26.43 18.17
C TYR A 8 -15.48 26.22 17.79
N LEU A 9 -16.03 27.03 16.87
CA LEU A 9 -17.35 26.74 16.32
C LEU A 9 -17.23 25.58 15.33
N PRO A 10 -18.00 24.49 15.51
CA PRO A 10 -18.10 23.45 14.49
C PRO A 10 -18.58 24.12 13.19
N LYS A 11 -17.79 24.00 12.12
CA LYS A 11 -18.21 24.43 10.79
C LYS A 11 -19.34 23.51 10.33
N LYS A 12 -20.57 23.80 10.75
CA LYS A 12 -21.78 23.20 10.16
C LYS A 12 -21.65 23.43 8.65
N LEU A 13 -21.72 22.34 7.87
CA LEU A 13 -21.53 22.28 6.40
C LEU A 13 -20.11 22.07 5.86
N ALA A 14 -19.10 21.76 6.68
CA ALA A 14 -17.81 21.31 6.16
C ALA A 14 -17.93 19.90 5.54
N ILE A 15 -17.94 19.82 4.20
CA ILE A 15 -17.97 18.56 3.44
C ILE A 15 -16.64 17.78 3.59
N THR A 16 -15.55 18.48 3.92
CA THR A 16 -14.22 17.89 4.07
C THR A 16 -13.57 18.32 5.38
N THR A 17 -12.99 17.36 6.10
CA THR A 17 -12.21 17.61 7.33
C THR A 17 -10.74 17.36 7.04
N ARG A 18 -9.87 18.30 7.43
CA ARG A 18 -8.41 18.09 7.35
C ARG A 18 -8.00 17.07 8.41
N LEU A 19 -7.23 16.07 7.99
CA LEU A 19 -6.63 15.11 8.91
C LEU A 19 -5.39 15.76 9.56
N PRO A 20 -5.26 15.77 10.90
CA PRO A 20 -4.03 16.20 11.56
C PRO A 20 -2.85 15.29 11.16
N GLU A 21 -1.61 15.77 11.30
CA GLU A 21 -0.40 15.00 11.00
C GLU A 21 -0.26 14.49 9.55
N THR A 22 -1.08 14.97 8.60
CA THR A 22 -0.93 14.65 7.17
C THR A 22 -0.36 15.82 6.36
N LYS A 23 0.34 16.74 7.02
CA LYS A 23 1.06 17.78 6.30
C LYS A 23 2.18 17.12 5.48
N ASP A 24 2.38 17.59 4.26
CA ASP A 24 3.44 17.13 3.36
C ASP A 24 3.35 15.64 2.99
N VAL A 25 2.17 15.03 3.10
CA VAL A 25 1.95 13.65 2.61
C VAL A 25 2.21 13.58 1.12
N ILE A 26 3.11 12.67 0.75
CA ILE A 26 3.54 12.43 -0.64
C ILE A 26 2.86 11.22 -1.26
N HIS A 27 2.43 10.26 -0.43
CA HIS A 27 1.71 9.06 -0.90
C HIS A 27 0.69 8.63 0.14
N CYS A 28 -0.46 8.09 -0.31
CA CYS A 28 -1.43 7.50 0.59
C CYS A 28 -2.07 6.24 -0.04
N ASN A 29 -2.56 5.35 0.83
CA ASN A 29 -3.31 4.16 0.43
C ASN A 29 -4.43 3.94 1.45
N VAL A 30 -5.65 3.74 0.96
CA VAL A 30 -6.80 3.40 1.80
C VAL A 30 -7.29 2.01 1.44
N ALA A 31 -7.54 1.19 2.46
CA ALA A 31 -8.03 -0.17 2.27
C ALA A 31 -9.00 -0.55 3.39
N ARG A 32 -10.00 -1.37 3.04
CA ARG A 32 -10.89 -1.99 4.01
C ARG A 32 -10.38 -3.39 4.33
N SER A 33 -10.26 -3.69 5.61
CA SER A 33 -9.87 -5.00 6.10
C SER A 33 -10.97 -6.01 5.80
N GLY A 34 -10.61 -7.09 5.11
CA GLY A 34 -11.49 -8.24 4.95
C GLY A 34 -11.66 -9.07 6.23
N VAL A 35 -10.85 -8.82 7.27
CA VAL A 35 -10.86 -9.59 8.52
C VAL A 35 -11.80 -8.97 9.55
N ASN A 36 -11.61 -7.69 9.86
CA ASN A 36 -12.38 -6.99 10.90
C ASN A 36 -13.32 -5.92 10.34
N GLY A 37 -13.35 -5.71 9.02
CA GLY A 37 -14.21 -4.73 8.38
C GLY A 37 -13.78 -3.27 8.54
N ASN A 38 -12.73 -2.98 9.32
CA ASN A 38 -12.23 -1.63 9.57
C ASN A 38 -11.58 -1.04 8.31
N VAL A 39 -11.69 0.27 8.17
CA VAL A 39 -11.03 1.01 7.08
C VAL A 39 -9.74 1.64 7.62
N TYR A 40 -8.64 1.38 6.94
CA TYR A 40 -7.32 1.90 7.28
C TYR A 40 -6.83 2.82 6.18
N LEU A 41 -6.23 3.94 6.59
CA LEU A 41 -5.55 4.88 5.72
C LEU A 41 -4.08 4.91 6.13
N CYS A 42 -3.19 4.63 5.20
CA CYS A 42 -1.75 4.78 5.38
C CYS A 42 -1.27 5.99 4.59
N CYS A 43 -0.42 6.80 5.20
CA CYS A 43 0.16 8.00 4.60
C CYS A 43 1.68 7.98 4.76
N ALA A 44 2.41 8.36 3.73
CA ALA A 44 3.83 8.63 3.78
C ALA A 44 4.07 10.14 3.72
N THR A 45 4.85 10.66 4.67
CA THR A 45 5.47 11.98 4.65
C THR A 45 6.98 11.81 4.46
N PRO A 46 7.77 12.85 4.13
CA PRO A 46 9.22 12.73 3.97
C PRO A 46 9.96 12.12 5.18
N SER A 47 9.36 12.20 6.37
CA SER A 47 9.96 11.78 7.65
C SER A 47 9.24 10.62 8.35
N ALA A 48 8.08 10.17 7.87
CA ALA A 48 7.31 9.14 8.56
C ALA A 48 6.31 8.41 7.66
N VAL A 49 5.93 7.22 8.08
CA VAL A 49 4.74 6.51 7.59
C VAL A 49 3.75 6.36 8.74
N ILE A 50 2.53 6.83 8.50
CA ILE A 50 1.50 6.98 9.52
C ILE A 50 0.29 6.14 9.13
N LEU A 51 -0.15 5.28 10.04
CA LEU A 51 -1.36 4.47 9.91
C LEU A 51 -2.50 5.11 10.70
N PHE A 52 -3.63 5.26 10.03
CA PHE A 52 -4.88 5.73 10.60
C PHE A 52 -5.97 4.67 10.44
N GLN A 53 -6.96 4.70 11.33
CA GLN A 53 -8.18 3.90 11.24
C GLN A 53 -9.41 4.81 11.25
N TRP A 54 -10.38 4.49 10.39
CA TRP A 54 -11.67 5.16 10.37
C TRP A 54 -12.45 4.80 11.64
N TYR A 55 -12.92 5.82 12.34
CA TYR A 55 -13.75 5.67 13.52
C TYR A 55 -15.16 6.20 13.23
N GLU A 56 -16.07 5.26 12.96
CA GLU A 56 -17.45 5.53 12.55
C GLU A 56 -18.17 6.51 13.48
N PRO A 57 -18.10 6.39 14.83
CA PRO A 57 -18.86 7.29 15.72
C PRO A 57 -18.47 8.77 15.62
N LEU A 58 -17.25 9.08 15.16
CA LEU A 58 -16.80 10.46 14.95
C LEU A 58 -16.64 10.83 13.47
N ALA A 59 -16.99 9.93 12.56
CA ALA A 59 -16.82 10.06 11.12
C ALA A 59 -15.46 10.65 10.73
N LYS A 60 -14.38 10.13 11.32
CA LYS A 60 -13.01 10.61 11.06
C LYS A 60 -11.97 9.51 11.21
N PHE A 61 -10.82 9.73 10.59
CA PHE A 61 -9.63 8.91 10.81
C PHE A 61 -8.94 9.30 12.12
N LEU A 62 -8.56 8.29 12.91
CA LEU A 62 -7.75 8.41 14.11
C LEU A 62 -6.37 7.82 13.84
N THR A 63 -5.32 8.50 14.28
CA THR A 63 -3.95 7.98 14.21
C THR A 63 -3.81 6.77 15.10
N LEU A 64 -3.31 5.67 14.54
CA LEU A 64 -2.98 4.46 15.29
C LEU A 64 -1.49 4.40 15.60
N LYS A 65 -0.65 4.54 14.58
CA LYS A 65 0.80 4.39 14.70
C LYS A 65 1.54 5.27 13.71
N SER A 66 2.70 5.76 14.12
CA SER A 66 3.65 6.49 13.29
C SER A 66 4.99 5.78 13.35
N VAL A 67 5.60 5.56 12.19
CA VAL A 67 6.93 4.98 12.04
C VAL A 67 7.81 6.02 11.38
N GLU A 68 8.81 6.51 12.10
CA GLU A 68 9.78 7.46 11.57
C GLU A 68 10.68 6.78 10.52
N MET A 69 10.88 7.45 9.39
CA MET A 69 11.78 7.00 8.32
C MET A 69 12.20 8.14 7.42
N ARG A 70 13.36 8.03 6.80
CA ARG A 70 13.78 8.97 5.75
C ARG A 70 13.39 8.43 4.38
N ILE A 71 12.47 9.11 3.72
CA ILE A 71 12.11 8.78 2.35
C ILE A 71 13.04 9.55 1.40
N SER A 72 14.05 8.86 0.86
CA SER A 72 15.08 9.47 0.03
C SER A 72 14.68 9.69 -1.43
N HIS A 73 13.57 9.10 -1.89
CA HIS A 73 13.13 9.22 -3.28
C HIS A 73 11.62 9.13 -3.44
N PHE A 74 11.13 9.70 -4.53
CA PHE A 74 9.72 9.73 -4.90
C PHE A 74 9.57 9.49 -6.43
N PRO A 75 8.50 8.83 -6.90
CA PRO A 75 7.43 8.18 -6.13
C PRO A 75 7.86 6.87 -5.45
N LEU A 76 7.35 6.63 -4.24
CA LEU A 76 7.40 5.30 -3.63
C LEU A 76 6.43 4.38 -4.38
N ARG A 77 6.97 3.40 -5.11
CA ARG A 77 6.16 2.38 -5.77
C ARG A 77 6.71 0.98 -5.44
N PRO A 78 5.87 0.08 -4.90
CA PRO A 78 4.46 0.28 -4.55
C PRO A 78 4.30 1.07 -3.24
N PHE A 79 3.10 1.59 -2.97
CA PHE A 79 2.66 2.00 -1.64
C PHE A 79 1.30 1.38 -1.37
N GLN A 80 1.31 0.14 -0.87
CA GLN A 80 0.11 -0.69 -0.80
C GLN A 80 -0.03 -1.32 0.59
N LEU A 81 -1.22 -1.16 1.19
CA LEU A 81 -1.60 -1.89 2.39
C LEU A 81 -1.84 -3.37 2.07
N ILE A 82 -1.22 -4.24 2.87
CA ILE A 82 -1.27 -5.70 2.79
C ILE A 82 -1.67 -6.26 4.15
N TYR A 83 -2.77 -7.01 4.19
CA TYR A 83 -3.24 -7.69 5.39
C TYR A 83 -2.51 -9.03 5.55
N SER A 84 -2.01 -9.32 6.75
CA SER A 84 -1.33 -10.59 7.03
C SER A 84 -2.22 -11.78 6.70
N ALA A 85 -1.62 -12.85 6.20
CA ALA A 85 -2.35 -14.10 5.93
C ALA A 85 -2.77 -14.85 7.21
N GLY A 86 -2.12 -14.59 8.35
CA GLY A 86 -2.43 -15.17 9.67
C GLY A 86 -3.47 -14.36 10.46
N THR A 87 -4.05 -14.98 11.49
CA THR A 87 -5.12 -14.42 12.33
C THR A 87 -4.66 -13.42 13.40
N ASP A 88 -3.36 -13.30 13.64
CA ASP A 88 -2.84 -12.67 14.86
C ASP A 88 -2.24 -11.26 14.64
N ALA A 89 -2.56 -10.61 13.52
CA ALA A 89 -2.10 -9.25 13.25
C ALA A 89 -3.26 -8.26 13.37
N ASP A 90 -3.12 -7.29 14.28
CA ASP A 90 -4.12 -6.25 14.54
C ASP A 90 -4.22 -5.25 13.37
N PHE A 91 -3.09 -4.99 12.70
CA PHE A 91 -2.96 -3.96 11.68
C PHE A 91 -2.39 -4.49 10.35
N PRO A 92 -2.80 -3.92 9.19
CA PRO A 92 -2.14 -4.22 7.93
C PRO A 92 -0.69 -3.74 7.93
N LYS A 93 0.16 -4.31 7.08
CA LYS A 93 1.50 -3.78 6.76
C LYS A 93 1.41 -2.88 5.54
N VAL A 94 2.41 -2.02 5.30
CA VAL A 94 2.53 -1.34 4.00
C VAL A 94 3.81 -1.77 3.29
N CYS A 95 3.69 -2.15 2.01
CA CYS A 95 4.84 -2.42 1.17
C CYS A 95 5.29 -1.12 0.48
N LEU A 96 6.59 -0.81 0.59
CA LEU A 96 7.18 0.43 0.07
C LEU A 96 8.06 0.21 -1.16
N ALA A 97 8.62 -1.00 -1.33
CA ALA A 97 9.52 -1.35 -2.42
C ALA A 97 9.52 -2.87 -2.63
N VAL A 98 9.88 -3.28 -3.85
CA VAL A 98 10.07 -4.69 -4.20
C VAL A 98 11.38 -4.84 -4.95
N TYR A 99 12.20 -5.80 -4.52
CA TYR A 99 13.49 -6.09 -5.11
C TYR A 99 13.47 -7.46 -5.78
N LYS A 100 14.16 -7.56 -6.92
CA LYS A 100 14.31 -8.84 -7.60
C LYS A 100 15.26 -9.74 -6.80
N GLY A 101 14.77 -10.90 -6.40
CA GLY A 101 15.58 -11.94 -5.76
C GLY A 101 16.12 -12.95 -6.75
N VAL A 102 16.79 -13.98 -6.21
CA VAL A 102 17.31 -15.11 -7.00
C VAL A 102 16.19 -16.10 -7.31
N GLY A 103 16.14 -16.59 -8.55
CA GLY A 103 15.19 -17.60 -8.99
C GLY A 103 13.75 -17.08 -9.06
N ARG A 104 12.83 -17.74 -8.35
CA ARG A 104 11.39 -17.42 -8.32
C ARG A 104 11.00 -16.65 -7.05
N LYS A 105 11.86 -15.74 -6.60
CA LYS A 105 11.68 -14.99 -5.35
C LYS A 105 11.83 -13.48 -5.59
N PHE A 106 10.98 -12.72 -4.90
CA PHE A 106 11.03 -11.28 -4.76
C PHE A 106 11.20 -10.94 -3.28
N HIS A 107 11.86 -9.83 -2.99
CA HIS A 107 11.99 -9.31 -1.63
C HIS A 107 11.09 -8.09 -1.49
N LEU A 108 10.08 -8.19 -0.62
CA LEU A 108 9.14 -7.10 -0.36
C LEU A 108 9.60 -6.36 0.89
N HIS A 109 9.76 -5.05 0.76
CA HIS A 109 10.10 -4.19 1.88
C HIS A 109 8.82 -3.70 2.55
N TYR A 110 8.56 -4.21 3.74
CA TYR A 110 7.37 -3.89 4.52
C TYR A 110 7.70 -2.99 5.71
N VAL A 111 6.81 -2.05 5.99
CA VAL A 111 6.66 -1.48 7.32
C VAL A 111 5.56 -2.25 8.03
N ASN A 112 5.93 -2.93 9.11
CA ASN A 112 5.01 -3.71 9.94
C ASN A 112 4.59 -2.89 11.16
N PHE A 113 3.36 -2.38 11.16
CA PHE A 113 2.83 -1.60 12.28
C PHE A 113 2.56 -2.44 13.54
N ASN A 114 2.60 -3.77 13.45
CA ASN A 114 2.48 -4.65 14.62
C ASN A 114 3.82 -4.84 15.35
N ASP A 115 4.94 -4.39 14.78
CA ASP A 115 6.26 -4.46 15.41
C ASP A 115 6.57 -3.13 16.11
N GLU A 116 6.81 -3.15 17.42
CA GLU A 116 7.12 -1.96 18.22
C GLU A 116 8.54 -1.42 17.99
N SER A 117 9.43 -2.25 17.45
CA SER A 117 10.84 -1.90 17.20
C SER A 117 11.11 -1.43 15.77
N VAL A 118 10.07 -1.24 14.96
CA VAL A 118 10.23 -0.95 13.53
C VAL A 118 10.86 0.43 13.31
N HIS A 119 12.10 0.42 12.85
CA HIS A 119 12.74 1.54 12.18
C HIS A 119 13.00 1.13 10.72
N CYS A 120 12.67 2.03 9.80
CA CYS A 120 12.73 1.73 8.37
C CYS A 120 13.68 2.72 7.70
N ASP A 121 14.87 2.26 7.33
CA ASP A 121 15.78 3.02 6.48
C ASP A 121 15.79 2.44 5.08
N LEU A 122 15.36 3.25 4.11
CA LEU A 122 15.38 2.89 2.69
C LEU A 122 16.80 3.04 2.08
N ASP A 123 17.71 3.72 2.78
CA ASP A 123 19.00 4.17 2.23
C ASP A 123 20.11 3.10 2.20
N GLY A 124 19.82 1.87 2.64
CA GLY A 124 20.79 0.75 2.64
C GLY A 124 20.57 -0.31 1.56
N GLN A 125 19.52 -0.20 0.74
CA GLN A 125 19.18 -1.26 -0.22
C GLN A 125 19.70 -0.97 -1.63
N ASP A 126 20.17 -2.02 -2.32
CA ASP A 126 20.70 -1.93 -3.68
C ASP A 126 19.60 -1.46 -4.65
N ARG A 127 19.70 -0.18 -5.06
CA ARG A 127 18.76 0.44 -5.99
C ARG A 127 18.76 -0.25 -7.35
N ALA A 128 19.86 -0.88 -7.75
CA ALA A 128 19.93 -1.61 -9.03
C ALA A 128 19.05 -2.87 -9.03
N ALA A 129 18.79 -3.45 -7.85
CA ALA A 129 17.91 -4.60 -7.70
C ALA A 129 16.42 -4.19 -7.48
N CYS A 130 16.15 -2.92 -7.23
CA CYS A 130 14.80 -2.40 -7.00
C CYS A 130 14.00 -2.43 -8.31
N LEU A 131 12.81 -3.04 -8.27
CA LEU A 131 11.95 -3.15 -9.43
C LEU A 131 11.15 -1.87 -9.65
N SER A 132 11.00 -1.48 -10.91
CA SER A 132 10.02 -0.47 -11.32
C SER A 132 8.61 -1.04 -11.24
N VAL A 133 8.04 -1.05 -10.04
CA VAL A 133 6.71 -1.60 -9.78
C VAL A 133 5.64 -0.65 -10.31
N VAL A 134 4.74 -1.20 -11.11
CA VAL A 134 3.56 -0.51 -11.63
C VAL A 134 2.41 -0.64 -10.63
N ALA A 135 2.17 -1.85 -10.14
CA ALA A 135 1.14 -2.12 -9.15
C ALA A 135 1.51 -3.33 -8.27
N LEU A 136 1.10 -3.28 -7.01
CA LEU A 136 1.04 -4.42 -6.12
C LEU A 136 -0.38 -4.47 -5.56
N LYS A 137 -1.08 -5.59 -5.70
CA LYS A 137 -2.46 -5.76 -5.20
C LYS A 137 -2.59 -7.08 -4.46
N GLN A 138 -3.21 -7.05 -3.29
CA GLN A 138 -3.58 -8.28 -2.59
C GLN A 138 -4.86 -8.83 -3.24
N VAL A 139 -4.76 -9.97 -3.92
CA VAL A 139 -5.87 -10.61 -4.63
C VAL A 139 -6.50 -11.76 -3.82
N ASP A 140 -5.77 -12.28 -2.83
CA ASP A 140 -6.27 -13.26 -1.87
C ASP A 140 -5.48 -13.14 -0.55
N ARG A 141 -5.88 -13.86 0.49
CA ARG A 141 -5.25 -13.92 1.81
C ARG A 141 -3.73 -14.08 1.72
N ASP A 142 -3.23 -15.01 0.92
CA ASP A 142 -1.79 -15.24 0.68
C ASP A 142 -1.41 -15.11 -0.80
N ALA A 143 -2.06 -14.21 -1.54
CA ALA A 143 -1.70 -13.96 -2.92
C ALA A 143 -1.65 -12.47 -3.23
N LEU A 144 -0.50 -12.04 -3.74
CA LEU A 144 -0.23 -10.69 -4.21
C LEU A 144 0.01 -10.74 -5.71
N LEU A 145 -0.70 -9.90 -6.45
CA LEU A 145 -0.44 -9.62 -7.85
C LEU A 145 0.59 -8.49 -7.93
N LEU A 146 1.82 -8.85 -8.33
CA LEU A 146 2.91 -7.92 -8.57
C LEU A 146 2.99 -7.62 -10.07
N CYS A 147 2.95 -6.35 -10.44
CA CYS A 147 3.06 -5.89 -11.80
C CYS A 147 4.26 -4.96 -11.95
N TYR A 148 5.14 -5.27 -12.89
CA TYR A 148 6.34 -4.50 -13.20
C TYR A 148 6.66 -4.68 -14.69
N GLU A 149 7.15 -3.62 -15.34
CA GLU A 149 7.42 -3.61 -16.78
C GLU A 149 6.20 -4.11 -17.60
N ASN A 150 6.37 -5.21 -18.35
CA ASN A 150 5.33 -5.87 -19.13
C ASN A 150 4.85 -7.19 -18.52
N ARG A 151 5.02 -7.38 -17.21
CA ARG A 151 4.74 -8.65 -16.52
C ARG A 151 3.83 -8.45 -15.32
N CYS A 152 2.90 -9.38 -15.15
CA CYS A 152 2.18 -9.58 -13.91
C CYS A 152 2.51 -10.95 -13.34
N VAL A 153 2.83 -11.03 -12.06
CA VAL A 153 3.25 -12.24 -11.38
C VAL A 153 2.48 -12.38 -10.08
N VAL A 154 1.92 -13.57 -9.83
CA VAL A 154 1.27 -13.89 -8.56
C VAL A 154 2.31 -14.47 -7.61
N ILE A 155 2.54 -13.77 -6.50
CA ILE A 155 3.47 -14.14 -5.44
C ILE A 155 2.73 -14.31 -4.11
N ASN A 156 3.30 -15.05 -3.16
CA ASN A 156 2.82 -15.03 -1.78
C ASN A 156 3.37 -13.80 -1.02
N GLN A 157 2.95 -13.60 0.22
CA GLN A 157 3.39 -12.42 0.99
C GLN A 157 4.89 -12.42 1.32
N ASN A 158 5.53 -13.60 1.26
CA ASN A 158 6.97 -13.80 1.42
C ASN A 158 7.75 -13.61 0.10
N GLY A 159 7.05 -13.27 -0.99
CA GLY A 159 7.62 -12.95 -2.30
C GLY A 159 7.95 -14.14 -3.19
N PHE A 160 7.56 -15.36 -2.83
CA PHE A 160 7.72 -16.51 -3.70
C PHE A 160 6.61 -16.56 -4.75
N VAL A 161 7.00 -16.76 -6.02
CA VAL A 161 6.03 -16.95 -7.11
C VAL A 161 5.21 -18.21 -6.84
N LYS A 162 3.89 -18.05 -6.72
CA LYS A 162 2.99 -19.20 -6.57
C LYS A 162 3.11 -20.10 -7.80
N SER A 163 3.02 -21.40 -7.65
CA SER A 163 2.92 -22.32 -8.78
C SER A 163 1.60 -23.06 -8.67
N SER A 164 0.70 -22.81 -9.62
CA SER A 164 -0.52 -23.58 -9.79
C SER A 164 -0.40 -24.39 -11.07
N ARG A 165 -0.88 -25.64 -11.06
CA ARG A 165 -1.05 -26.43 -12.28
C ARG A 165 -2.27 -25.97 -13.09
N LEU A 166 -3.19 -25.25 -12.43
CA LEU A 166 -4.49 -24.86 -12.96
C LEU A 166 -4.52 -23.42 -13.49
N SER A 167 -3.61 -22.56 -13.01
CA SER A 167 -3.57 -21.15 -13.42
C SER A 167 -2.14 -20.66 -13.64
N PRO A 168 -1.92 -19.85 -14.69
CA PRO A 168 -0.62 -19.23 -14.91
C PRO A 168 -0.34 -18.25 -13.76
N ALA A 169 0.80 -18.43 -13.10
CA ALA A 169 1.26 -17.50 -12.07
C ALA A 169 1.97 -16.28 -12.66
N GLN A 170 2.12 -16.24 -13.99
CA GLN A 170 2.78 -15.16 -14.71
C GLN A 170 2.02 -14.85 -16.00
N PHE A 171 1.82 -13.56 -16.24
CA PHE A 171 1.23 -13.01 -17.44
C PHE A 171 2.25 -12.07 -18.07
N LYS A 172 2.42 -12.13 -19.38
CA LYS A 172 3.33 -11.25 -20.12
C LYS A 172 2.53 -10.53 -21.20
N PHE A 173 2.61 -9.21 -21.17
CA PHE A 173 1.94 -8.33 -22.11
C PHE A 173 2.89 -7.96 -23.26
N GLY A 174 2.31 -7.67 -24.43
CA GLY A 174 3.03 -7.21 -25.61
C GLY A 174 3.53 -5.77 -25.51
N PHE A 175 3.25 -5.09 -24.40
CA PHE A 175 3.53 -3.67 -24.15
C PHE A 175 3.97 -3.43 -22.71
N GLN A 176 4.59 -2.28 -22.45
CA GLN A 176 4.91 -1.83 -21.09
C GLN A 176 3.64 -1.38 -20.38
N ILE A 177 3.39 -1.92 -19.19
CA ILE A 177 2.17 -1.63 -18.43
C ILE A 177 2.40 -0.32 -17.68
N GLU A 178 1.47 0.62 -17.81
CA GLU A 178 1.52 1.91 -17.10
C GLU A 178 0.60 1.91 -15.89
N ASN A 179 -0.55 1.23 -15.99
CA ASN A 179 -1.50 1.06 -14.90
C ASN A 179 -2.14 -0.33 -14.94
N LEU A 180 -2.55 -0.82 -13.78
CA LEU A 180 -3.18 -2.13 -13.64
C LEU A 180 -4.41 -2.03 -12.74
N VAL A 181 -5.51 -2.64 -13.17
CA VAL A 181 -6.71 -2.86 -12.36
C VAL A 181 -6.94 -4.36 -12.21
N SER A 182 -7.04 -4.85 -10.98
CA SER A 182 -7.41 -6.23 -10.68
C SER A 182 -8.91 -6.34 -10.43
N LEU A 183 -9.59 -7.21 -11.16
CA LEU A 183 -10.97 -7.62 -10.94
C LEU A 183 -11.00 -9.00 -10.26
N SER A 184 -12.20 -9.53 -10.00
CA SER A 184 -12.39 -10.84 -9.37
C SER A 184 -11.72 -11.99 -10.13
N ASP A 185 -11.73 -11.92 -11.45
CA ASP A 185 -11.43 -13.01 -12.37
C ASP A 185 -10.52 -12.59 -13.54
N SER A 186 -10.20 -11.29 -13.64
CA SER A 186 -9.39 -10.74 -14.73
C SER A 186 -8.51 -9.59 -14.27
N ILE A 187 -7.53 -9.24 -15.10
CA ILE A 187 -6.63 -8.11 -14.89
C ILE A 187 -6.71 -7.19 -16.11
N LEU A 188 -6.86 -5.90 -15.89
CA LEU A 188 -6.85 -4.90 -16.96
C LEU A 188 -5.50 -4.19 -16.93
N ALA A 189 -4.70 -4.42 -17.97
CA ALA A 189 -3.41 -3.76 -18.15
C ALA A 189 -3.56 -2.61 -19.14
N PHE A 190 -3.26 -1.40 -18.69
CA PHE A 190 -3.36 -0.17 -19.47
C PHE A 190 -1.99 0.31 -19.91
N TYR A 191 -1.95 0.90 -21.10
CA TYR A 191 -0.81 1.60 -21.67
C TYR A 191 -1.30 2.85 -22.40
N SER A 192 -0.38 3.69 -22.88
CA SER A 192 -0.67 4.97 -23.54
C SER A 192 -1.72 4.93 -24.67
N HIS A 193 -1.93 3.79 -25.32
CA HIS A 193 -2.83 3.67 -26.48
C HIS A 193 -3.96 2.66 -26.31
N GLY A 194 -4.15 2.07 -25.12
CA GLY A 194 -5.26 1.15 -24.92
C GLY A 194 -5.20 0.30 -23.66
N VAL A 195 -5.96 -0.78 -23.69
CA VAL A 195 -6.11 -1.74 -22.60
C VAL A 195 -6.09 -3.16 -23.15
N GLN A 196 -5.52 -4.10 -22.41
CA GLN A 196 -5.64 -5.54 -22.63
C GLN A 196 -6.18 -6.20 -21.36
N VAL A 197 -7.04 -7.20 -21.55
CA VAL A 197 -7.64 -8.05 -20.52
C VAL A 197 -6.91 -9.39 -20.46
#